data_AF-A0A1G0LER7-F1
#
_entry.id   AF-A0A1G0LER7-F1
#
_cell.length_a   1.000
_cell.length_b   1.000
_cell.length_c   1.000
_cell.angle_alpha   90.00
_cell.angle_beta   90.00
_cell.angle_gamma   90.00
#
_symmetry.space_group_name_H-M   'P 1'
#
loop_
_entity.id
_entity.type
_entity.pdbx_description
1 polymer ?
#
loop_
_entity_poly.entity_id
_entity_poly.type
_entity_poly.pdbx_seq_one_letter_code
_entity_poly.pdbx_strand_id
1 'polypeptide(L)'
;MEGILAILLIFGGGTAVAISFSPIGRAIAERLRRRPGEAAPHSEEMDEVRDQLAALQQQVSELAERQDFAERLLAQARERGALGPGTER
;
A
#
# COMPACT_ATOMS: atom_id res chain seq x y z
N MET A 1 35.66 -43.45 7.44
CA MET A 1 34.34 -42.77 7.32
C MET A 1 34.08 -41.86 8.51
N GLU A 2 34.36 -42.29 9.75
CA GLU A 2 34.16 -41.51 10.98
C GLU A 2 34.86 -40.13 10.99
N GLY A 3 36.11 -40.03 10.50
CA GLY A 3 36.82 -38.75 10.44
C GLY A 3 36.16 -37.70 9.54
N ILE A 4 35.54 -38.12 8.42
CA ILE A 4 34.82 -37.21 7.52
C ILE A 4 33.53 -36.74 8.18
N LEU A 5 32.84 -37.63 8.89
CA LEU A 5 31.65 -37.28 9.66
C LEU A 5 31.97 -36.32 10.80
N ALA A 6 33.09 -36.53 11.52
CA ALA A 6 33.55 -35.62 12.55
C ALA A 6 33.89 -34.22 12.00
N ILE A 7 34.55 -34.16 10.84
CA ILE A 7 34.87 -32.89 10.17
C ILE A 7 33.59 -32.18 9.72
N LEU A 8 32.64 -32.88 9.08
CA LEU A 8 31.35 -32.30 8.67
C LEU A 8 30.52 -31.83 9.87
N LEU A 9 30.56 -32.56 10.98
CA LEU A 9 29.81 -32.20 12.19
C LEU A 9 30.41 -30.99 12.90
N ILE A 10 31.74 -30.92 13.02
CA ILE A 10 32.43 -29.81 13.69
C ILE A 10 32.41 -28.55 12.82
N PHE A 11 32.82 -28.65 11.56
CA PHE A 11 32.89 -27.49 10.67
C PHE A 11 31.51 -27.12 10.13
N GLY A 12 30.70 -28.09 9.70
CA GLY A 12 29.33 -27.82 9.23
C GLY A 12 28.38 -27.43 10.35
N GLY A 13 28.41 -28.14 11.48
CA GLY A 13 27.62 -27.78 12.65
C GLY A 13 28.06 -26.45 13.27
N GLY A 14 29.36 -26.24 13.44
CA GLY A 14 29.92 -25.00 13.97
C GLY A 14 29.62 -23.78 13.10
N THR A 15 29.72 -23.90 11.77
CA THR A 15 29.36 -22.81 10.85
C THR A 15 27.87 -22.53 10.83
N ALA A 16 27.01 -23.56 10.89
CA ALA A 16 25.56 -23.39 10.99
C ALA A 16 25.15 -22.65 12.28
N VAL A 17 25.79 -22.97 13.41
CA VAL A 17 25.57 -22.27 14.69
C VAL A 17 26.07 -20.83 14.61
N ALA A 18 27.27 -20.59 14.07
CA ALA A 18 27.82 -19.25 13.91
C ALA A 18 26.93 -18.36 13.01
N ILE A 19 26.39 -18.92 11.92
CA ILE A 19 25.45 -18.22 11.04
C ILE A 19 24.13 -17.93 11.78
N SER A 20 23.65 -18.84 12.62
CA SER A 20 22.40 -18.65 13.38
C SER A 20 22.46 -17.48 14.37
N PHE A 21 23.63 -17.19 14.95
CA PHE A 21 23.85 -16.01 15.81
C PHE A 21 24.26 -14.74 15.03
N SER A 22 24.46 -14.85 13.72
CA SER A 22 24.81 -13.73 12.85
C SER A 22 23.56 -12.94 12.39
N PRO A 23 23.71 -11.64 12.04
CA PRO A 23 22.66 -10.86 11.38
C PRO A 23 22.05 -11.56 10.17
N ILE A 24 22.86 -12.35 9.45
CA ILE A 24 22.42 -13.12 8.28
C ILE A 24 21.47 -14.25 8.69
N GLY A 25 21.77 -14.99 9.76
CA GLY A 25 20.87 -16.04 10.27
C GLY A 25 19.54 -15.48 10.75
N ARG A 26 19.56 -14.31 11.40
CA ARG A 26 18.32 -13.60 11.78
C ARG A 26 17.51 -13.18 10.57
N ALA A 27 18.14 -12.65 9.52
CA ALA A 27 17.45 -12.26 8.29
C ALA A 27 16.83 -13.46 7.55
N ILE A 28 17.54 -14.60 7.52
CA ILE A 28 17.03 -15.84 6.93
C ILE A 28 15.90 -16.42 7.77
N ALA A 29 16.04 -16.43 9.11
CA ALA A 29 14.99 -16.89 10.00
C ALA A 29 13.74 -16.03 9.86
N GLU A 30 13.87 -14.71 9.79
CA GLU A 30 12.78 -13.77 9.55
C GLU A 30 12.12 -14.00 8.17
N ARG A 31 12.93 -14.27 7.13
CA ARG A 31 12.43 -14.62 5.80
C ARG A 31 11.71 -15.97 5.77
N LEU A 32 12.16 -16.94 6.53
CA LEU A 32 11.54 -18.27 6.62
C LEU A 32 10.28 -18.25 7.48
N ARG A 33 10.26 -17.36 8.48
CA ARG A 33 9.10 -17.09 9.34
C ARG A 33 8.01 -16.35 8.59
N ARG A 34 8.36 -15.49 7.61
CA ARG A 34 7.43 -14.98 6.61
C ARG A 34 7.07 -16.10 5.63
N ARG A 35 6.04 -16.88 5.95
CA ARG A 35 5.48 -17.85 5.01
C ARG A 35 5.04 -17.12 3.74
N PRO A 36 5.25 -17.66 2.52
CA PRO A 36 4.69 -17.07 1.31
C PRO A 36 3.17 -17.11 1.44
N GLY A 37 2.54 -15.95 1.65
CA GLY A 37 1.10 -15.81 1.89
C GLY A 37 0.70 -15.39 3.30
N GLU A 38 1.63 -15.27 4.25
CA GLU A 38 1.36 -14.60 5.52
C GLU A 38 1.47 -13.11 5.27
N ALA A 39 0.31 -12.47 5.12
CA ALA A 39 0.21 -11.02 4.99
C ALA A 39 1.03 -10.37 6.11
N ALA A 40 1.88 -9.42 5.73
CA ALA A 40 2.60 -8.57 6.65
C ALA A 40 1.63 -7.98 7.71
N PRO A 41 2.13 -7.47 8.85
CA PRO A 41 1.35 -6.59 9.71
C PRO A 41 1.12 -5.27 8.95
N HIS A 42 0.20 -5.34 7.98
CA HIS A 42 -0.20 -4.30 7.04
C HIS A 42 -1.71 -4.03 7.20
N SER A 43 -2.39 -4.64 8.16
CA SER A 43 -3.81 -4.40 8.38
C SER A 43 -4.07 -2.94 8.75
N GLU A 44 -3.33 -2.38 9.71
CA GLU A 44 -3.58 -1.01 10.19
C GLU A 44 -3.31 0.05 9.11
N GLU A 45 -2.18 -0.05 8.39
CA GLU A 45 -1.87 0.89 7.30
C GLU A 45 -2.85 0.73 6.12
N MET A 46 -3.27 -0.50 5.80
CA MET A 46 -4.27 -0.73 4.76
C MET A 46 -5.67 -0.25 5.16
N ASP A 47 -6.04 -0.37 6.44
CA ASP A 47 -7.30 0.11 6.98
C ASP A 47 -7.32 1.64 6.98
N GLU A 48 -6.22 2.29 7.38
CA GLU A 48 -6.07 3.75 7.29
C GLU A 48 -6.19 4.24 5.84
N VAL A 49 -5.54 3.57 4.88
CA VAL A 49 -5.64 3.91 3.45
C VAL A 49 -7.07 3.72 2.94
N ARG A 50 -7.79 2.69 3.39
CA ARG A 50 -9.20 2.45 3.03
C ARG A 50 -10.11 3.54 3.56
N ASP A 51 -9.90 3.98 4.79
CA ASP A 51 -10.67 5.06 5.41
C ASP A 51 -10.43 6.40 4.71
N GLN A 52 -9.17 6.70 4.38
CA GLN A 52 -8.82 7.89 3.59
C GLN A 52 -9.48 7.86 2.20
N LEU A 53 -9.48 6.68 1.55
CA LEU A 53 -10.12 6.52 0.25
C LEU A 53 -11.64 6.69 0.33
N ALA A 54 -12.29 6.16 1.35
CA ALA A 54 -13.72 6.33 1.58
C ALA A 54 -14.08 7.81 1.81
N ALA A 55 -13.28 8.53 2.61
CA ALA A 55 -13.45 9.96 2.84
C ALA A 55 -13.28 10.78 1.55
N LEU A 56 -12.31 10.42 0.71
CA LEU A 56 -12.10 11.09 -0.59
C LEU A 56 -13.27 10.82 -1.55
N GLN A 57 -13.77 9.58 -1.62
CA GLN A 57 -14.93 9.25 -2.45
C GLN A 57 -16.16 10.08 -2.06
N GLN A 58 -16.40 10.27 -0.75
CA GLN A 58 -17.49 11.12 -0.28
C GLN A 58 -17.33 12.58 -0.73
N GLN A 59 -16.13 13.14 -0.60
CA GLN A 59 -15.85 14.51 -1.02
C GLN A 59 -16.02 14.69 -2.54
N VAL A 60 -15.59 13.71 -3.34
CA VAL A 60 -15.78 13.72 -4.80
C VAL A 60 -17.25 13.65 -5.16
N SER A 61 -18.04 12.83 -4.46
CA SER A 61 -19.50 12.75 -4.68
C SER A 61 -20.18 14.09 -4.43
N GLU A 62 -19.85 14.75 -3.31
CA GLU A 62 -20.39 16.07 -3.00
C GLU A 62 -19.95 17.14 -4.00
N LEU A 63 -18.69 17.07 -4.47
CA LEU A 63 -18.19 17.96 -5.51
C LEU A 63 -18.96 17.78 -6.82
N ALA A 64 -19.26 16.54 -7.20
CA ALA A 64 -20.01 16.21 -8.41
C ALA A 64 -21.45 16.75 -8.34
N GLU A 65 -22.11 16.64 -7.19
CA GLU A 65 -23.45 17.21 -6.99
C GLU A 65 -23.45 18.74 -7.10
N ARG A 66 -22.47 19.41 -6.48
CA ARG A 66 -22.32 20.87 -6.59
C ARG A 66 -22.03 21.30 -8.03
N GLN A 67 -21.27 20.49 -8.76
CA GLN A 67 -20.93 20.74 -10.15
C GLN A 67 -22.15 20.58 -11.06
N ASP A 68 -22.93 19.50 -10.92
CA ASP A 68 -24.20 19.33 -11.63
C ASP A 68 -25.18 20.48 -11.32
N PHE A 69 -25.24 20.93 -10.06
CA PHE A 69 -26.05 22.10 -9.71
C PHE A 69 -25.57 23.38 -10.43
N ALA A 70 -24.26 23.62 -10.48
CA ALA A 70 -23.69 24.75 -11.20
C ALA A 70 -23.97 24.67 -12.71
N GLU A 71 -23.92 23.48 -13.31
CA GLU A 71 -24.29 23.27 -14.72
C GLU A 71 -25.75 23.62 -14.99
N ARG A 72 -26.66 23.14 -14.12
CA ARG A 72 -28.10 23.45 -14.23
C ARG A 72 -28.37 24.96 -14.09
N LEU A 73 -27.70 25.63 -13.14
CA LEU A 73 -27.81 27.08 -12.99
C LEU A 73 -27.25 27.83 -14.20
N LEU A 74 -26.11 27.39 -14.74
CA LEU A 74 -25.50 27.99 -15.92
C LEU A 74 -26.43 27.84 -17.15
N ALA A 75 -27.01 26.66 -17.35
CA ALA A 75 -27.97 26.42 -18.42
C ALA A 75 -29.19 27.35 -18.29
N GLN A 76 -29.76 27.46 -17.08
CA GLN A 76 -30.87 28.36 -16.82
C GLN A 76 -30.51 29.85 -17.05
N ALA A 77 -29.29 30.27 -16.70
CA ALA A 77 -28.82 31.63 -16.93
C ALA A 77 -28.61 31.93 -18.43
N ARG A 78 -28.15 30.93 -19.22
CA ARG A 78 -28.06 31.04 -20.69
C ARG A 78 -29.44 31.18 -21.33
N GLU A 79 -30.41 30.36 -20.93
CA GLU A 79 -31.79 30.42 -21.42
C GLU A 79 -32.45 31.78 -21.12
N ARG A 80 -32.18 32.36 -19.95
CA ARG A 80 -32.68 33.69 -19.56
C ARG A 80 -31.98 34.86 -20.27
N GLY A 81 -30.99 34.58 -21.13
CA GLY A 81 -30.21 35.62 -21.81
C GLY A 81 -29.35 36.47 -20.87
N ALA A 82 -29.12 36.01 -19.64
CA ALA A 82 -28.41 36.77 -18.61
C ALA A 82 -26.88 36.66 -18.73
N LEU A 83 -26.37 35.75 -19.55
CA LEU A 83 -24.94 35.56 -19.81
C LEU A 83 -24.59 36.19 -21.17
N GLY A 84 -23.76 37.25 -21.14
CA GLY A 84 -23.20 37.87 -22.35
C GLY A 84 -22.23 36.94 -23.09
N PRO A 85 -21.86 37.26 -24.35
CA PRO A 85 -20.92 36.44 -25.12
C PRO A 85 -19.62 36.29 -24.32
N GLY A 86 -19.26 35.05 -24.01
CA GLY A 86 -18.04 34.75 -23.28
C GLY A 86 -16.86 35.37 -24.00
N THR A 87 -16.06 36.16 -23.29
CA THR A 87 -14.86 36.79 -23.84
C THR A 87 -13.93 35.71 -24.38
N GLU A 88 -13.93 35.56 -25.70
CA GLU A 88 -12.87 34.89 -26.44
C GLU A 88 -11.57 35.66 -26.13
N ARG A 89 -10.65 35.02 -25.42
CA ARG A 89 -9.25 35.44 -25.30
C ARG A 89 -8.37 34.26 -25.59
#